data_AF-A0A2W0A6F4-F1
#
_entry.id   AF-A0A2W0A6F4-F1
#
_cell.length_a   1.000
_cell.length_b   1.000
_cell.length_c   1.000
_cell.angle_alpha   90.00
_cell.angle_beta   90.00
_cell.angle_gamma   90.00
#
_symmetry.space_group_name_H-M   'P 1'
#
loop_
_entity.id
_entity.type
_entity.pdbx_description
1 polymer ?
#
loop_
_entity_poly.entity_id
_entity_poly.type
_entity_poly.pdbx_seq_one_letter_code
_entity_poly.pdbx_strand_id
1 'polypeptide(L)' 'MALRSGECLMPLKVGDSAPDFELEAVEGERQVKVKLSDFRGKRHVVVTFHPLDWTPT' A
#
# COMPACT_ATOMS: atom_id res chain seq x y z
N MET A 1 22.45 2.59 -4.13
CA MET A 1 21.27 2.06 -4.85
C MET A 1 20.90 3.07 -5.91
N ALA A 2 21.08 2.76 -7.19
CA ALA A 2 20.90 3.72 -8.28
C ALA A 2 19.40 4.02 -8.50
N LEU A 3 19.05 5.31 -8.52
CA LEU A 3 17.74 5.77 -8.97
C LEU A 3 17.61 5.43 -10.47
N ARG A 4 16.72 4.49 -10.80
CA ARG A 4 16.42 4.17 -12.21
C ARG A 4 15.64 5.34 -12.80
N SER A 5 16.28 6.03 -13.76
CA SER A 5 15.66 6.99 -14.66
C SER A 5 14.48 6.30 -15.38
N GLY A 6 13.24 6.67 -15.04
CA GLY A 6 12.03 6.13 -15.69
C GLY A 6 10.71 6.20 -14.91
N GLU A 7 10.71 6.48 -13.61
CA GLU A 7 9.46 6.60 -12.85
C GLU A 7 8.88 8.01 -13.03
N CYS A 8 8.17 8.19 -14.15
CA CYS A 8 7.39 9.39 -14.39
C CYS A 8 6.24 9.41 -13.38
N LEU A 9 6.17 10.47 -12.56
CA LEU A 9 5.11 10.82 -11.62
C LEU A 9 3.76 11.03 -12.33
N MET A 10 3.30 10.03 -13.08
CA MET A 10 1.99 10.04 -13.70
C MET A 10 0.98 9.55 -12.67
N PRO A 11 -0.15 10.25 -12.49
CA PRO A 11 -1.22 9.76 -11.64
C PRO A 11 -1.72 8.41 -12.18
N LEU A 12 -1.93 7.46 -11.27
CA LEU A 12 -2.51 6.15 -11.59
C LEU A 12 -3.87 6.34 -12.29
N LYS A 13 -4.10 5.56 -13.35
CA LYS A 13 -5.37 5.53 -14.08
C LYS A 13 -6.12 4.24 -13.76
N VAL A 14 -7.43 4.26 -14.02
CA VAL A 14 -8.25 3.05 -13.92
C VAL A 14 -7.72 1.99 -14.90
N GLY A 15 -7.55 0.77 -14.40
CA GLY A 15 -7.00 -0.35 -15.16
C GLY A 15 -5.49 -0.55 -14.99
N ASP A 16 -4.76 0.45 -14.47
CA ASP A 16 -3.36 0.27 -14.14
C ASP A 16 -3.21 -0.76 -13.01
N SER A 17 -2.14 -1.57 -13.10
CA SER A 17 -1.78 -2.43 -11.97
C SER A 17 -1.34 -1.56 -10.80
N ALA A 18 -1.99 -1.72 -9.64
CA ALA A 18 -1.59 -1.03 -8.43
C ALA A 18 -0.11 -1.34 -8.07
N PRO A 19 0.72 -0.31 -7.83
CA PRO A 19 2.09 -0.49 -7.36
C PRO A 19 2.10 -1.28 -6.05
N ASP A 20 3.04 -2.22 -5.92
CA ASP A 20 3.18 -2.99 -4.69
C ASP A 20 3.78 -2.12 -3.57
N PHE A 21 3.38 -2.39 -2.34
CA PHE A 21 3.94 -1.77 -1.15
C PHE A 21 3.88 -2.75 0.02
N GLU A 22 4.73 -2.51 1.01
CA GLU A 22 4.76 -3.23 2.27
C GLU A 22 4.86 -2.22 3.41
N LEU A 23 3.95 -2.30 4.36
CA LEU A 23 3.84 -1.38 5.49
C LEU A 23 3.73 -2.16 6.80
N GLU A 24 4.19 -1.55 7.88
CA GLU A 24 3.88 -2.02 9.23
C GLU A 24 2.45 -1.62 9.59
N ALA A 25 1.73 -2.51 10.25
CA ALA A 25 0.37 -2.30 10.72
C ALA A 25 0.21 -2.92 12.12
N VAL A 26 -0.88 -2.55 12.79
CA VAL A 26 -1.26 -3.09 14.08
C VAL A 26 -2.56 -3.89 13.92
N GLU A 27 -2.53 -5.17 14.30
CA GLU A 27 -3.69 -6.05 14.36
C GLU A 27 -3.92 -6.48 15.81
N GLY A 28 -4.86 -5.82 16.49
CA GLY A 28 -5.02 -5.95 17.94
C GLY A 28 -3.78 -5.42 18.66
N GLU A 29 -3.12 -6.25 19.47
CA GLU A 29 -1.88 -5.89 20.19
C GLU A 29 -0.60 -6.26 19.41
N ARG A 30 -0.72 -6.75 18.17
CA ARG A 30 0.40 -7.28 17.40
C ARG A 30 0.84 -6.33 16.30
N GLN A 31 2.14 -6.15 16.18
CA GLN A 31 2.73 -5.55 14.98
C GLN A 31 2.84 -6.61 13.89
N VAL A 32 2.33 -6.28 12.71
CA VAL A 32 2.34 -7.15 11.53
C VAL A 32 2.85 -6.37 10.32
N LYS A 33 3.37 -7.08 9.32
CA LYS A 33 3.65 -6.49 8.01
C LYS A 33 2.53 -6.83 7.04
N VAL A 34 2.05 -5.83 6.33
CA VAL A 34 0.99 -5.96 5.33
C VAL A 34 1.57 -5.61 3.98
N LYS A 35 1.51 -6.54 3.03
CA LYS A 35 1.94 -6.35 1.66
C LYS A 35 0.76 -6.40 0.70
N LEU A 36 0.63 -5.41 -0.18
CA LEU A 36 -0.52 -5.34 -1.10
C LEU A 36 -0.61 -6.61 -1.97
N SER A 37 0.53 -7.11 -2.43
CA SER A 37 0.60 -8.30 -3.28
C SER A 37 0.05 -9.58 -2.64
N ASP A 38 0.00 -9.68 -1.32
CA ASP A 38 -0.54 -10.86 -0.63
C ASP A 38 -2.05 -11.05 -0.82
N PHE A 39 -2.76 -9.97 -1.20
CA PHE A 39 -4.21 -9.97 -1.42
C PHE A 39 -4.62 -10.20 -2.88
N ARG A 40 -3.66 -10.17 -3.83
CA ARG A 40 -3.95 -10.31 -5.26
C ARG A 40 -4.68 -11.62 -5.55
N GLY A 41 -5.79 -11.55 -6.28
CA GLY A 41 -6.63 -12.70 -6.63
C GLY A 41 -7.41 -13.33 -5.47
N LYS A 42 -7.26 -12.83 -4.24
CA LYS A 42 -7.95 -13.36 -3.06
C LYS A 42 -9.14 -12.50 -2.65
N ARG A 43 -9.01 -11.18 -2.75
CA ARG A 43 -10.08 -10.21 -2.43
C ARG A 43 -9.81 -8.84 -3.05
N HIS A 44 -10.85 -8.02 -3.11
CA HIS A 44 -10.71 -6.60 -3.43
C HIS A 44 -10.11 -5.85 -2.24
N VAL A 45 -9.30 -4.82 -2.54
CA VAL A 45 -8.63 -3.98 -1.54
C VAL A 45 -8.97 -2.53 -1.82
N VAL A 46 -9.33 -1.80 -0.76
CA VAL A 46 -9.54 -0.34 -0.80
C VAL A 46 -8.39 0.30 -0.02
N VAL A 47 -7.73 1.29 -0.62
CA VAL A 47 -6.64 2.03 0.01
C VAL A 47 -7.11 3.46 0.26
N THR A 48 -7.04 3.90 1.51
CA THR A 48 -7.41 5.25 1.94
C THR A 48 -6.18 5.99 2.45
N PHE A 49 -5.86 7.14 1.87
CA PHE A 49 -4.79 8.01 2.34
C PHE A 49 -5.39 9.13 3.19
N HIS A 50 -4.96 9.21 4.45
CA HIS A 50 -5.33 10.28 5.38
C HIS A 50 -4.06 10.98 5.89
N PRO A 51 -4.03 12.32 6.06
CA PRO A 51 -2.86 13.03 6.55
C PRO A 51 -2.54 12.74 8.03
N LEU A 52 -3.58 12.48 8.82
CA LEU A 52 -3.49 12.16 10.24
C LEU A 52 -4.68 11.27 10.59
N ASP A 53 -4.40 10.18 11.30
CA ASP A 53 -5.41 9.28 11.86
C ASP A 53 -5.05 9.00 13.30
N TRP A 54 -6.05 9.06 14.17
CA TRP A 54 -5.92 8.77 15.60
C TRP A 54 -6.64 7.47 15.91
N THR A 55 -6.25 6.41 15.19
CA THR A 55 -6.60 5.04 15.56
C THR A 55 -5.91 4.68 16.87
N PRO A 56 -6.62 4.07 17.83
CA PRO A 56 -5.99 3.57 19.05
C PRO A 56 -4.88 2.57 18.70
N THR A 57 -3.68 2.81 19.20
CA THR A 57 -2.57 1.85 19.21
C THR A 57 -2.70 0.88 20.37
#